data_AF-A0A6C0H2R5-F1
#
_entry.id   AF-A0A6C0H2R5-F1
#
_cell.length_a   1.000
_cell.length_b   1.000
_cell.length_c   1.000
_cell.angle_alpha   90.00
_cell.angle_beta   90.00
_cell.angle_gamma   90.00
#
_symmetry.space_group_name_H-M   'P 1'
#
loop_
_entity.id
_entity.type
_entity.pdbx_description
1 polymer ?
#
loop_
_entity_poly.entity_id
_entity_poly.type
_entity_poly.pdbx_seq_one_letter_code
_entity_poly.pdbx_strand_id
1 'polypeptide(L)'
;MEKLDIKNAIHILKQLGISPEQLGPERLRELMKITDFINKPTDITPEATRKIMDIIGLSLKKPKSQIYEKIPRNSPCPCGKYGKKYKKCCWVNVVEKGNETSLI
;
A
#
# COMPACT_ATOMS: atom_id res chain seq x y z
N MET A 1 11.92 33.15 11.01
CA MET A 1 11.97 31.74 10.63
C MET A 1 12.08 30.93 11.92
N GLU A 2 10.96 30.35 12.36
CA GLU A 2 10.97 29.42 13.49
C GLU A 2 11.86 28.22 13.15
N LYS A 3 12.77 27.88 14.05
CA LYS A 3 13.62 26.69 13.90
C LYS A 3 12.69 25.48 13.98
N LEU A 4 12.55 24.77 12.86
CA LEU A 4 11.79 23.53 12.81
C LEU A 4 12.38 22.57 13.86
N ASP A 5 11.61 22.25 14.90
CA ASP A 5 12.06 21.36 15.96
C ASP A 5 12.26 19.96 15.37
N ILE A 6 13.48 19.43 15.48
CA ILE A 6 13.88 18.17 14.86
C ILE A 6 12.97 17.02 15.32
N LYS A 7 12.43 17.07 16.55
CA LYS A 7 11.49 16.07 17.06
C LYS A 7 10.15 16.09 16.32
N ASN A 8 9.65 17.28 16.01
CA ASN A 8 8.41 17.44 15.24
C ASN A 8 8.61 16.97 13.80
N ALA A 9 9.76 17.26 13.20
CA ALA A 9 10.10 16.79 11.85
C ALA A 9 10.14 15.25 11.77
N ILE A 10 10.75 14.58 12.75
CA ILE A 10 10.79 13.10 12.82
C ILE A 10 9.37 12.51 12.94
N HIS A 11 8.52 13.11 13.77
CA HIS A 11 7.13 12.66 13.92
C HIS A 11 6.35 12.78 12.61
N ILE A 12 6.49 13.91 11.90
CA ILE A 12 5.86 14.15 10.60
C ILE A 12 6.36 13.15 9.56
N LEU A 13 7.67 12.92 9.46
CA LEU A 13 8.24 11.93 8.54
C LEU A 13 7.68 10.53 8.80
N LYS A 14 7.55 10.14 10.07
CA LYS A 14 6.96 8.86 10.47
C LYS A 14 5.47 8.76 10.11
N GLN A 15 4.70 9.85 10.27
CA GLN A 15 3.30 9.90 9.84
C GLN A 15 3.13 9.80 8.32
N LEU A 16 4.10 10.31 7.57
CA LEU A 16 4.17 10.17 6.11
C LEU A 16 4.68 8.78 5.66
N GLY A 17 4.91 7.85 6.60
CA GLY A 17 5.42 6.51 6.30
C GLY A 17 6.91 6.46 5.93
N ILE A 18 7.64 7.57 6.15
CA ILE A 18 9.07 7.67 5.90
C ILE A 18 9.78 7.20 7.16
N SER A 19 10.44 6.04 7.10
CA SER A 19 11.29 5.59 8.20
C SER A 19 12.58 6.42 8.19
N PRO A 20 12.95 7.12 9.26
CA PRO A 20 14.15 7.97 9.30
C PRO A 20 15.43 7.18 8.99
N GLU A 21 15.43 5.87 9.29
CA GLU A 21 16.53 4.94 9.02
C GLU A 21 16.74 4.65 7.52
N GLN A 22 15.72 4.86 6.68
CA GLN A 22 15.83 4.67 5.22
C GLN A 22 16.47 5.86 4.51
N LEU A 23 16.59 7.01 5.19
CA LEU A 23 17.29 8.18 4.69
C LEU A 23 18.78 8.04 5.00
N GLY A 24 19.43 7.08 4.34
CA GLY A 24 20.87 6.90 4.42
C GLY A 24 21.62 8.17 3.97
N PRO A 25 22.92 8.29 4.32
CA PRO A 25 23.72 9.48 4.01
C PRO A 25 23.74 9.84 2.52
N GLU A 26 23.63 8.83 1.64
CA GLU A 26 23.60 9.03 0.19
C GLU A 26 22.33 9.76 -0.29
N ARG A 27 21.16 9.40 0.26
CA ARG A 27 19.89 10.07 -0.07
C ARG A 27 19.85 11.50 0.47
N LEU A 28 20.43 11.72 1.64
CA LEU A 28 20.59 13.05 2.23
C LEU A 28 21.46 13.96 1.35
N ARG A 29 22.59 13.45 0.84
CA ARG A 29 23.45 14.20 -0.09
C ARG A 29 22.71 14.57 -1.38
N GLU A 30 21.87 13.67 -1.88
CA GLU A 30 21.09 13.93 -3.10
C GLU A 30 20.00 14.98 -2.87
N LEU A 31 19.34 14.95 -1.71
CA LEU A 31 18.41 16.00 -1.26
C LEU A 31 19.11 17.36 -1.14
N MET A 32 20.30 17.42 -0.52
CA MET A 32 21.05 18.66 -0.36
C MET A 32 21.37 19.31 -1.72
N LYS A 33 21.81 18.51 -2.69
CA LYS A 33 22.06 19.01 -4.05
C LYS A 33 20.83 19.62 -4.69
N ILE A 34 19.63 19.10 -4.42
CA ILE A 34 18.39 19.64 -4.98
C ILE A 34 18.00 20.93 -4.25
N THR A 35 18.19 21.00 -2.92
CA THR A 35 17.86 22.20 -2.14
C THR A 35 18.73 23.41 -2.50
N ASP A 36 19.96 23.22 -2.97
CA ASP A 36 20.82 24.32 -3.44
C ASP A 36 20.21 25.09 -4.63
N PHE A 37 19.36 24.43 -5.42
CA PHE A 37 18.67 25.04 -6.57
C PHE A 37 17.29 25.62 -6.22
N ILE A 38 16.80 25.43 -4.99
CA ILE A 38 15.47 25.87 -4.55
C ILE A 38 15.65 27.01 -3.55
N ASN A 39 15.63 28.25 -4.05
CA ASN A 39 15.71 29.44 -3.20
C ASN A 39 14.32 29.97 -2.82
N LYS A 40 13.31 29.72 -3.66
CA LYS A 40 11.91 30.11 -3.44
C LYS A 40 10.95 28.92 -3.65
N PRO A 41 9.75 28.94 -3.04
CA PRO A 41 8.73 27.91 -3.25
C PRO A 41 8.31 27.77 -4.73
N THR A 42 8.40 28.87 -5.49
CA THR A 42 8.06 28.92 -6.92
C THR A 42 9.09 28.23 -7.82
N ASP A 43 10.30 27.96 -7.32
CA ASP A 43 11.37 27.32 -8.10
C ASP A 43 11.23 25.79 -8.12
N ILE A 44 10.25 25.26 -7.38
CA ILE A 44 9.99 23.82 -7.30
C ILE A 44 9.30 23.37 -8.60
N THR A 45 10.10 22.82 -9.51
CA THR A 45 9.59 22.24 -10.75
C THR A 45 8.93 20.87 -10.52
N PRO A 46 8.07 20.39 -11.43
CA PRO A 46 7.52 19.04 -11.37
C PRO A 46 8.60 17.95 -11.34
N GLU A 47 9.72 18.19 -12.02
CA GLU A 47 10.86 17.27 -12.07
C GLU A 47 11.59 17.22 -10.73
N ALA A 48 11.84 18.38 -10.10
CA ALA A 48 12.41 18.44 -8.77
C ALA A 48 11.51 17.75 -7.75
N THR A 49 10.20 17.98 -7.83
CA THR A 49 9.20 17.30 -6.98
C THR A 49 9.26 15.79 -7.12
N ARG A 50 9.28 15.27 -8.35
CA ARG A 50 9.35 13.82 -8.61
C ARG A 50 10.65 13.22 -8.08
N LYS A 51 11.78 13.92 -8.27
CA LYS A 51 13.09 13.46 -7.79
C LYS A 51 13.15 13.44 -6.26
N ILE A 52 12.61 14.46 -5.61
CA ILE A 52 12.46 14.51 -4.14
C ILE A 52 11.62 13.33 -3.66
N MET A 53 10.46 13.07 -4.28
CA MET A 53 9.57 11.94 -3.94
C MET A 53 10.26 10.58 -4.04
N ASP A 54 11.10 10.37 -5.07
CA ASP A 54 11.87 9.13 -5.23
C ASP A 54 12.96 8.98 -4.15
N ILE A 55 13.66 10.08 -3.81
CA ILE A 55 14.70 10.10 -2.77
C ILE A 55 14.10 9.82 -1.38
N ILE A 56 12.96 10.43 -1.05
CA ILE A 56 12.28 10.22 0.24
C ILE A 56 11.49 8.90 0.28
N GLY A 57 11.41 8.17 -0.83
CA GLY A 57 10.73 6.88 -0.88
C GLY A 57 9.20 6.97 -0.86
N LEU A 58 8.62 8.17 -1.02
CA LEU A 58 7.19 8.38 -1.32
C LEU A 58 6.91 8.04 -2.78
N SER A 59 7.37 6.88 -3.22
CA SER A 59 7.05 6.37 -4.53
C SER A 59 5.59 5.94 -4.48
N LEU A 60 4.75 6.55 -5.32
CA LEU A 60 3.40 6.06 -5.63
C LEU A 60 3.52 4.73 -6.40
N LYS A 61 4.13 3.71 -5.79
CA LYS A 61 4.10 2.36 -6.31
C LYS A 61 2.63 1.99 -6.32
N LYS A 62 2.03 1.96 -7.52
CA LYS A 62 0.72 1.33 -7.70
C LYS A 62 0.78 0.01 -6.94
N PRO A 63 -0.16 -0.27 -6.01
CA PRO A 63 -0.16 -1.54 -5.32
C PRO A 63 -0.10 -2.62 -6.39
N LYS A 64 0.96 -3.44 -6.36
CA LYS A 64 1.05 -4.58 -7.28
C LYS A 64 -0.21 -5.38 -7.01
N SER A 65 -1.08 -5.50 -8.01
CA SER A 65 -2.25 -6.36 -7.90
C SER A 65 -1.74 -7.74 -7.53
N GLN A 66 -2.13 -8.21 -6.35
CA GLN A 66 -1.83 -9.58 -5.98
C GLN A 66 -2.55 -10.47 -7.00
N ILE A 67 -1.76 -11.15 -7.84
CA ILE A 67 -2.28 -12.18 -8.71
C ILE A 67 -2.56 -13.36 -7.78
N TYR A 68 -3.76 -13.42 -7.22
CA TYR A 68 -4.20 -14.60 -6.53
C TYR A 68 -4.52 -15.69 -7.56
N GLU A 69 -4.10 -16.92 -7.28
CA GLU A 69 -4.50 -18.05 -8.11
C GLU A 69 -6.02 -18.21 -8.00
N LYS A 70 -6.70 -18.21 -9.15
CA LYS A 70 -8.15 -18.37 -9.19
C LYS A 70 -8.49 -19.84 -8.89
N ILE A 71 -9.14 -20.08 -7.75
CA ILE A 71 -9.67 -21.41 -7.42
C ILE A 71 -10.78 -21.80 -8.42
N PRO A 72 -10.66 -22.91 -9.16
CA PRO A 72 -11.71 -23.34 -10.08
C PRO A 72 -12.99 -23.71 -9.32
N ARG A 73 -14.16 -23.27 -9.83
CA ARG A 73 -15.47 -23.46 -9.18
C ARG A 73 -15.80 -24.91 -8.81
N ASN A 74 -15.33 -25.87 -9.59
CA ASN A 74 -15.59 -27.30 -9.40
C ASN A 74 -14.52 -28.03 -8.59
N SER A 75 -13.39 -27.39 -8.28
CA SER A 75 -12.34 -27.98 -7.44
C SER A 75 -12.83 -28.17 -5.99
N PRO A 76 -12.24 -29.10 -5.23
CA PRO A 76 -12.48 -29.20 -3.79
C PRO A 76 -12.29 -27.84 -3.09
N CYS A 77 -13.17 -27.50 -2.15
CA CYS A 77 -13.04 -26.27 -1.39
C CYS A 77 -11.78 -26.33 -0.51
N PRO A 78 -10.87 -25.32 -0.59
CA PRO A 78 -9.66 -25.30 0.25
C PRO A 78 -9.98 -25.15 1.74
N CYS A 79 -11.20 -24.73 2.08
CA CYS A 79 -11.70 -24.68 3.45
C CYS A 79 -11.79 -26.06 4.14
N GLY A 80 -11.81 -27.16 3.37
CA GLY A 80 -11.80 -28.54 3.88
C GLY A 80 -13.04 -29.00 4.65
N LYS A 81 -13.91 -28.08 5.09
CA LYS A 81 -14.94 -28.36 6.12
C LYS A 81 -15.94 -29.47 5.77
N TYR A 82 -16.12 -29.82 4.48
CA TYR A 82 -17.20 -30.74 4.06
C TYR A 82 -16.91 -31.57 2.80
N GLY A 83 -15.68 -31.56 2.26
CA GLY A 83 -15.38 -32.24 0.99
C GLY A 83 -16.17 -31.72 -0.24
N LYS A 84 -16.78 -30.53 -0.13
CA LYS A 84 -17.63 -29.93 -1.17
C LYS A 84 -16.81 -29.19 -2.23
N LYS A 85 -17.35 -29.08 -3.45
CA LYS A 85 -16.81 -28.22 -4.52
C LYS A 85 -16.85 -26.74 -4.08
N TYR A 86 -15.88 -25.93 -4.50
CA TYR A 86 -15.75 -24.52 -4.15
C TYR A 86 -17.04 -23.71 -4.37
N LYS A 87 -17.72 -23.91 -5.51
CA LYS A 87 -19.01 -23.27 -5.85
C LYS A 87 -20.18 -23.59 -4.92
N LYS A 88 -20.11 -24.70 -4.17
CA LYS A 88 -21.14 -25.15 -3.24
C LYS A 88 -20.73 -24.91 -1.77
N CYS A 89 -19.60 -24.24 -1.52
CA CYS A 89 -19.09 -24.01 -0.18
C CYS A 89 -18.73 -22.54 0.06
N CYS A 90 -17.51 -22.10 -0.27
CA CYS A 90 -17.07 -20.73 0.00
C CYS A 90 -17.50 -19.70 -1.07
N TRP A 91 -18.06 -20.14 -2.19
CA TRP A 91 -18.55 -19.27 -3.27
C TRP A 91 -20.08 -19.27 -3.36
N VAL A 92 -20.79 -19.65 -2.30
CA VAL A 92 -22.26 -19.61 -2.30
C VAL A 92 -22.71 -18.18 -2.02
N ASN A 93 -23.31 -17.53 -3.03
CA ASN A 93 -24.13 -16.35 -2.80
C ASN A 93 -25.49 -16.86 -2.31
N VAL A 94 -25.70 -16.86 -1.00
CA VAL A 94 -26.92 -17.41 -0.41
C VAL A 94 -28.07 -16.44 -0.73
N VAL A 95 -28.96 -16.84 -1.63
CA VAL A 95 -30.35 -16.37 -1.61
C VAL A 95 -31.10 -17.48 -0.91
N GLU A 96 -31.35 -17.31 0.39
CA GLU A 96 -32.11 -18.25 1.19
C GLU A 96 -33.53 -18.32 0.64
N LYS A 97 -33.82 -19.31 -0.21
CA LYS A 97 -35.21 -19.76 -0.38
C LYS A 97 -35.50 -20.72 0.76
N GLY A 98 -36.42 -20.28 1.60
CA GLY A 98 -36.86 -20.97 2.79
C GLY A 98 -37.21 -22.44 2.54
N ASN A 99 -36.64 -23.27 3.42
CA ASN A 99 -37.26 -24.40 4.11
C ASN A 99 -38.52 -25.03 3.49
N GLU A 100 -38.41 -26.30 3.08
CA GLU A 100 -39.35 -27.33 3.51
C GLU A 100 -38.62 -28.67 3.67
N THR A 101 -38.60 -29.13 4.91
CA THR A 101 -38.08 -30.40 5.40
C THR A 101 -39.18 -31.46 5.31
N SER A 102 -38.83 -32.69 4.93
CA SER A 102 -39.24 -33.98 5.54
C SER A 102 -39.00 -35.07 4.48
N LEU A 103 -38.06 -36.03 4.62
CA LEU A 103 -38.15 -37.20 5.50
C LEU A 103 -39.58 -37.76 5.54
N ILE A 104 -39.98 -38.57 4.55
CA ILE A 104 -39.91 -40.05 4.53
C ILE A 104 -39.79 -40.48 3.06
#